data_AF-M2PI10-F1
#
_entry.id   AF-M2PI10-F1
#
_cell.length_a   1.000
_cell.length_b   1.000
_cell.length_c   1.000
_cell.angle_alpha   90.00
_cell.angle_beta   90.00
_cell.angle_gamma   90.00
#
_symmetry.space_group_name_H-M   'P 1'
#
loop_
_entity.id
_entity.type
_entity.pdbx_description
1 polymer ?
#
loop_
_entity_poly.entity_id
_entity_poly.type
_entity_poly.pdbx_seq_one_letter_code
_entity_poly.pdbx_strand_id
1 'polypeptide(L)'
;MRKFSRVLAAAGIAVAASVSLPAAASATPPPGCTGGHDGAKYAWASCTAYGTHLYRVTAYNCSPVCGNALGEWAANGAESHLTISWPAKILDIGVEIQ
;
A
#
# COMPACT_ATOMS: atom_id res chain seq x y z
N MET A 1 -4.84 47.79 38.47
CA MET A 1 -3.43 47.42 38.23
C MET A 1 -3.12 46.12 38.99
N ARG A 2 -2.27 45.25 38.40
CA ARG A 2 -1.88 43.87 38.79
C ARG A 2 -2.73 42.80 38.07
N LYS A 3 -2.19 41.76 37.42
CA LYS A 3 -0.90 41.45 36.78
C LYS A 3 -1.19 40.14 36.00
N PHE A 4 -0.55 39.98 34.85
CA PHE A 4 -0.62 38.80 33.98
C PHE A 4 -0.20 37.50 34.69
N SER A 5 -0.83 36.38 34.32
CA SER A 5 -0.15 35.08 34.18
C SER A 5 -0.76 34.30 33.03
N ARG A 6 0.12 33.93 32.10
CA ARG A 6 -0.13 33.11 30.91
C ARG A 6 -0.27 31.63 31.30
N VAL A 7 -0.65 30.84 30.29
CA VAL A 7 -0.37 29.41 30.07
C VAL A 7 -1.59 28.50 30.25
N LEU A 8 -2.12 28.03 29.13
CA LEU A 8 -2.09 26.60 28.85
C LEU A 8 -2.04 26.37 27.34
N ALA A 9 -0.84 26.09 26.84
CA ALA A 9 -0.65 25.46 25.54
C ALA A 9 -0.84 23.96 25.73
N ALA A 10 -1.73 23.34 24.97
CA ALA A 10 -1.71 21.92 24.71
C ALA A 10 -2.19 21.70 23.28
N ALA A 11 -1.22 21.65 22.36
CA ALA A 11 -1.42 21.22 20.99
C ALA A 11 -1.81 19.74 21.00
N GLY A 12 -3.09 19.44 20.76
CA GLY A 12 -3.55 18.09 20.49
C GLY A 12 -3.38 17.78 19.01
N ILE A 13 -2.17 17.42 18.59
CA ILE A 13 -1.99 16.77 17.28
C ILE A 13 -2.22 15.29 17.53
N ALA A 14 -3.33 14.78 16.98
CA ALA A 14 -3.69 13.38 17.01
C ALA A 14 -2.51 12.54 16.48
N VAL A 15 -1.95 11.72 17.36
CA VAL A 15 -1.02 10.66 16.98
C VAL A 15 -1.84 9.69 16.14
N ALA A 16 -1.62 9.71 14.82
CA ALA A 16 -2.10 8.67 13.94
C ALA A 16 -1.55 7.34 14.48
N ALA A 17 -2.46 6.49 14.98
CA ALA A 17 -2.11 5.14 15.39
C ALA A 17 -1.56 4.42 14.16
N SER A 18 -0.23 4.27 14.11
CA SER A 18 0.45 3.37 13.20
C SER A 18 0.08 1.95 13.64
N VAL A 19 -1.06 1.47 13.15
CA VAL A 19 -1.42 0.07 13.20
C VAL A 19 -0.40 -0.64 12.33
N SER A 20 0.69 -1.12 12.94
CA SER A 20 1.67 -1.97 12.29
C SER A 20 1.01 -3.30 11.97
N LEU A 21 0.33 -3.34 10.82
CA LEU A 21 -0.10 -4.59 10.21
C LEU A 21 1.13 -5.47 10.02
N PRO A 22 1.05 -6.78 10.31
CA PRO A 22 2.14 -7.69 10.02
C PRO A 22 2.38 -7.66 8.50
N ALA A 23 3.53 -7.14 8.09
CA ALA A 23 3.98 -7.20 6.72
C ALA A 23 4.16 -8.68 6.38
N ALA A 24 3.20 -9.26 5.67
CA ALA A 24 3.40 -10.53 5.00
C ALA A 24 4.62 -10.37 4.08
N ALA A 25 5.50 -11.37 4.12
CA ALA A 25 6.75 -11.35 3.36
C ALA A 25 6.43 -11.27 1.87
N SER A 26 6.58 -10.09 1.28
CA SER A 26 6.40 -9.91 -0.16
C SER A 26 7.54 -10.60 -0.90
N ALA A 27 7.25 -11.20 -2.05
CA ALA A 27 8.28 -11.38 -3.07
C ALA A 27 8.99 -10.04 -3.28
N THR A 28 10.32 -10.06 -3.37
CA THR A 28 11.10 -8.84 -3.57
C THR A 28 10.56 -8.12 -4.82
N PRO A 29 9.99 -6.91 -4.69
CA PRO A 29 9.46 -6.20 -5.84
C PRO A 29 10.59 -5.90 -6.84
N PRO A 30 10.29 -5.75 -8.14
CA PRO A 30 11.29 -5.41 -9.14
C PRO A 30 12.10 -4.17 -8.74
N PRO A 31 13.36 -4.04 -9.20
CA PRO A 31 14.22 -2.91 -8.82
C PRO A 31 13.55 -1.55 -9.09
N GLY A 32 13.43 -0.72 -8.05
CA GLY A 32 12.78 0.59 -8.16
C GLY A 32 11.25 0.54 -8.12
N CYS A 33 10.66 -0.61 -7.81
CA CYS A 33 9.29 -0.75 -7.34
C CYS A 33 9.27 -0.99 -5.82
N THR A 34 8.26 -0.44 -5.17
CA THR A 34 7.86 -0.75 -3.80
C THR A 34 6.39 -1.17 -3.82
N GLY A 35 5.96 -1.95 -2.85
CA GLY A 35 4.58 -2.37 -2.76
C GLY A 35 4.27 -3.02 -1.42
N GLY A 36 2.98 -3.27 -1.19
CA GLY A 36 2.52 -3.97 0.00
C GLY A 36 1.09 -4.47 -0.15
N HIS A 37 0.68 -5.30 0.80
CA HIS A 37 -0.69 -5.77 0.91
C HIS A 37 -1.10 -5.94 2.38
N ASP A 38 -2.40 -5.95 2.65
CA ASP A 38 -2.97 -6.09 4.00
C ASP A 38 -3.18 -7.56 4.43
N GLY A 39 -2.75 -8.52 3.60
CA GLY A 39 -2.99 -9.96 3.80
C GLY A 39 -4.45 -10.39 3.59
N ALA A 40 -5.31 -9.47 3.18
CA ALA A 40 -6.74 -9.69 2.99
C ALA A 40 -7.16 -9.28 1.58
N LYS A 41 -7.55 -8.03 1.38
CA LYS A 41 -8.22 -7.56 0.16
C LYS A 41 -7.46 -6.51 -0.62
N TYR A 42 -6.53 -5.81 0.01
CA TYR A 42 -5.91 -4.64 -0.57
C TYR A 42 -4.44 -4.88 -0.85
N ALA A 43 -4.03 -4.57 -2.07
CA ALA A 43 -2.64 -4.54 -2.52
C ALA A 43 -2.35 -3.26 -3.29
N TRP A 44 -1.10 -2.82 -3.24
CA TRP A 44 -0.62 -1.66 -3.97
C TRP A 44 0.83 -1.84 -4.39
N ALA A 45 1.22 -1.13 -5.45
CA ALA A 45 2.61 -0.98 -5.86
C ALA A 45 2.86 0.40 -6.45
N SER A 46 4.08 0.90 -6.29
CA SER A 46 4.57 2.13 -6.91
C SER A 46 5.98 1.92 -7.45
N CYS A 47 6.27 2.40 -8.65
CA CYS A 47 7.56 2.25 -9.28
C CYS A 47 8.04 3.57 -9.86
N THR A 48 9.32 3.88 -9.62
CA THR A 48 9.95 5.14 -10.05
C THR A 48 11.04 4.96 -11.10
N ALA A 49 11.49 3.72 -11.35
CA ALA A 49 12.65 3.42 -12.19
C ALA A 49 12.33 3.16 -13.67
N TYR A 50 11.05 3.15 -14.08
CA TYR A 50 10.62 2.60 -15.38
C TYR A 50 10.22 3.66 -16.42
N GLY A 51 10.78 4.87 -16.35
CA GLY A 51 10.60 5.92 -17.37
C GLY A 51 9.14 6.17 -17.76
N THR A 52 8.80 5.98 -19.05
CA THR A 52 7.44 6.14 -19.61
C THR A 52 6.61 4.85 -19.60
N HIS A 53 7.14 3.74 -19.08
CA HIS A 53 6.41 2.48 -19.02
C HIS A 53 5.29 2.57 -17.98
N LEU A 54 4.18 1.89 -18.28
CA LEU A 54 3.11 1.68 -17.31
C LEU A 54 3.42 0.43 -16.50
N TYR A 55 2.96 0.41 -15.26
CA TYR A 55 3.02 -0.78 -14.41
C TYR A 55 1.70 -1.01 -13.69
N ARG A 56 1.48 -2.23 -13.22
CA ARG A 56 0.36 -2.56 -12.35
C ARG A 56 0.77 -3.53 -11.26
N VAL A 57 0.15 -3.40 -10.10
CA VAL A 57 0.26 -4.43 -9.05
C VAL A 57 -0.44 -5.71 -9.51
N THR A 58 0.19 -6.85 -9.28
CA THR A 58 -0.43 -8.16 -9.38
C THR A 58 -0.53 -8.74 -7.98
N ALA A 59 -1.66 -9.32 -7.62
CA ALA A 59 -1.81 -9.99 -6.33
C ALA A 59 -2.09 -11.47 -6.54
N TYR A 60 -1.29 -12.31 -5.91
CA TYR A 60 -1.58 -13.74 -5.80
C TYR A 60 -2.58 -13.94 -4.67
N ASN A 61 -3.77 -14.41 -5.01
CA ASN A 61 -4.88 -14.54 -4.08
C ASN A 61 -5.49 -15.95 -4.12
N CYS A 62 -5.98 -16.42 -2.97
CA CYS A 62 -6.63 -17.73 -2.88
C CYS A 62 -7.94 -17.63 -2.09
N SER A 63 -9.05 -18.06 -2.70
CA SER A 63 -10.28 -18.54 -2.03
C SER A 63 -11.41 -18.86 -3.02
N PRO A 64 -11.95 -20.09 -3.07
CA PRO A 64 -11.37 -21.38 -2.66
C PRO A 64 -10.30 -21.90 -3.64
N VAL A 65 -10.16 -21.26 -4.80
CA VAL A 65 -9.14 -21.54 -5.82
C VAL A 65 -8.13 -20.40 -5.82
N CYS A 66 -6.87 -20.71 -6.11
CA CYS A 66 -5.80 -19.73 -6.22
C CYS A 66 -5.73 -19.15 -7.63
N GLY A 67 -5.39 -17.86 -7.71
CA GLY A 67 -5.24 -17.14 -8.97
C GLY A 67 -4.45 -15.86 -8.80
N ASN A 68 -4.38 -15.11 -9.89
CA ASN A 68 -3.80 -13.78 -9.90
C ASN A 68 -4.90 -12.77 -10.20
N ALA A 69 -4.95 -11.72 -9.39
CA ALA A 69 -5.74 -10.53 -9.65
C ALA A 69 -4.80 -9.39 -10.09
N LEU A 70 -5.30 -8.53 -10.96
CA LEU A 70 -4.53 -7.47 -11.60
C LEU A 70 -5.13 -6.12 -11.19
N GLY A 71 -4.28 -5.24 -10.69
CA GLY A 71 -4.63 -3.84 -10.45
C GLY A 71 -4.69 -3.03 -11.75
N GLU A 72 -4.97 -1.74 -11.59
CA GLU A 72 -5.00 -0.80 -12.70
C GLU A 72 -3.59 -0.40 -13.14
N TRP A 73 -3.42 -0.12 -14.43
CA TRP A 73 -2.18 0.43 -14.95
C TRP A 73 -1.96 1.85 -14.41
N ALA A 74 -0.78 2.08 -13.84
CA ALA A 74 -0.33 3.35 -13.34
C ALA A 74 0.94 3.79 -14.08
N ALA A 75 1.10 5.10 -14.23
CA ALA A 75 2.32 5.69 -14.77
C ALA A 75 3.44 5.68 -13.73
N ASN A 76 4.68 5.83 -14.18
CA ASN A 76 5.84 6.04 -13.31
C ASN A 76 5.57 7.10 -12.23
N GLY A 77 5.77 6.70 -10.97
CA GLY A 77 5.57 7.54 -9.79
C GLY A 77 4.13 7.61 -9.26
N ALA A 78 3.14 6.99 -9.93
CA ALA A 78 1.75 6.95 -9.49
C ALA A 78 1.38 5.58 -8.89
N GLU A 79 0.71 5.51 -7.77
CA GLU A 79 0.39 4.21 -7.15
C GLU A 79 -0.63 3.41 -7.99
N SER A 80 -0.34 2.12 -8.21
CA SER A 80 -1.29 1.13 -8.75
C SER A 80 -1.92 0.40 -7.58
N HIS A 81 -3.25 0.31 -7.59
CA HIS A 81 -4.03 -0.28 -6.51
C HIS A 81 -4.85 -1.46 -7.00
N LEU A 82 -5.10 -2.40 -6.09
CA LEU A 82 -5.99 -3.53 -6.31
C LEU A 82 -6.79 -3.81 -5.05
N THR A 83 -8.11 -3.91 -5.19
CA THR A 83 -8.99 -4.42 -4.15
C THR A 83 -9.70 -5.67 -4.66
N ILE A 84 -9.48 -6.81 -4.01
CA ILE A 84 -10.16 -8.07 -4.32
C ILE A 84 -11.39 -8.27 -3.42
N SER A 85 -12.41 -8.93 -3.96
CA SER A 85 -13.64 -9.23 -3.21
C SER A 85 -13.47 -10.46 -2.30
N TRP A 86 -14.17 -10.47 -1.16
CA TRP A 86 -14.28 -11.64 -0.30
C TRP A 86 -14.91 -12.82 -1.07
N PRO A 87 -14.50 -14.08 -0.82
CA PRO A 87 -13.71 -14.57 0.32
C PRO A 87 -12.18 -14.67 0.11
N ALA A 88 -11.61 -14.02 -0.90
CA ALA A 88 -10.19 -14.14 -1.25
C ALA A 88 -9.23 -13.47 -0.25
N LYS A 89 -8.07 -14.11 -0.02
CA LYS A 89 -6.94 -13.55 0.74
C LYS A 89 -5.74 -13.35 -0.18
N ILE A 90 -5.07 -12.21 -0.06
CA ILE A 90 -3.81 -11.94 -0.75
C ILE A 90 -2.69 -12.62 0.02
N LEU A 91 -1.99 -13.53 -0.67
CA LEU A 91 -0.86 -14.26 -0.14
C LEU A 91 0.46 -13.58 -0.47
N ASP A 92 0.54 -12.96 -1.66
CA ASP A 92 1.73 -12.27 -2.14
C ASP A 92 1.37 -11.25 -3.23
N ILE A 93 2.31 -10.38 -3.56
CA ILE A 93 2.18 -9.39 -4.63
C ILE A 93 3.37 -9.41 -5.58
N GLY A 94 3.12 -9.05 -6.82
CA GLY A 94 4.12 -8.75 -7.83
C GLY A 94 3.82 -7.44 -8.54
N VAL A 95 4.67 -7.10 -9.51
CA VAL A 95 4.45 -5.96 -10.40
C VAL A 95 4.65 -6.42 -11.84
N GLU A 96 3.71 -6.05 -12.69
CA GLU A 96 3.81 -6.23 -14.14
C GLU A 96 4.11 -4.87 -14.78
N ILE A 97 5.06 -4.85 -15.71
CA ILE A 97 5.52 -3.65 -16.43
C ILE A 97 5.25 -3.88 -17.91
N GLN A 98 4.68 -2.87 -18.57
CA GLN A 98 4.37 -2.89 -20.01
C GLN A 98 5.52 -2.33 -20.84
#